data_AF-A0A497FXH8-F1
#
_entry.id   AF-A0A497FXH8-F1
#
_cell.length_a   1.000
_cell.length_b   1.000
_cell.length_c   1.000
_cell.angle_alpha   90.00
_cell.angle_beta   90.00
_cell.angle_gamma   90.00
#
_symmetry.space_group_name_H-M   'P 1'
#
loop_
_entity.id
_entity.type
_entity.pdbx_description
1 polymer ?
#
loop_
_entity_poly.entity_id
_entity_poly.type
_entity_poly.pdbx_seq_one_letter_code
_entity_poly.pdbx_strand_id
1 'polypeptide(L)'
;ASVLGIMIAIAILKEWKPVKDKIKALTGAYHLDVRLCIALIFGFAALAEFTGIHAIIGAFAAGLIVSELEEKVEGLLEKLLGFGYGFFIPIFFIAVGIRTDLRLVFGNIRGLEILGALLLAGFTGKIAGTYFISRVSGFSKSESLSMGFAMSARLSLIIAAAELGLTAGLIDQEIYSILVLLAIASVLLSPTLSKLALGRKVPKIPEEIPIP
;
A
#
# COMPACT_ATOMS: atom_id res chain seq x y z
N ALA A 1 -4.58 -21.87 -4.04
CA ALA A 1 -5.25 -22.50 -2.88
C ALA A 1 -5.17 -21.66 -1.59
N SER A 2 -4.29 -20.65 -1.50
CA SER A 2 -3.98 -19.96 -0.24
C SER A 2 -4.87 -18.73 0.08
N VAL A 3 -5.29 -17.93 -0.91
CA VAL A 3 -6.17 -16.75 -0.66
C VAL A 3 -7.57 -17.17 -0.21
N LEU A 4 -8.11 -18.23 -0.81
CA LEU A 4 -9.41 -18.78 -0.42
C LEU A 4 -9.37 -19.33 1.02
N GLY A 5 -8.23 -19.92 1.43
CA GLY A 5 -8.03 -20.40 2.80
C GLY A 5 -8.01 -19.27 3.83
N ILE A 6 -7.38 -18.13 3.52
CA ILE A 6 -7.44 -16.94 4.39
C ILE A 6 -8.86 -16.37 4.43
N MET A 7 -9.54 -16.27 3.29
CA MET A 7 -10.94 -15.83 3.23
C MET A 7 -11.87 -16.74 4.05
N ILE A 8 -11.67 -18.06 3.99
CA ILE A 8 -12.43 -19.04 4.76
C ILE A 8 -12.07 -18.94 6.25
N ALA A 9 -10.80 -18.76 6.61
CA ALA A 9 -10.39 -18.54 7.99
C ALA A 9 -11.00 -17.26 8.58
N ILE A 10 -11.03 -16.17 7.80
CA ILE A 10 -11.71 -14.91 8.17
C ILE A 10 -13.22 -15.15 8.32
N ALA A 11 -13.86 -15.88 7.39
CA ALA A 11 -15.28 -16.18 7.46
C ALA A 11 -15.64 -17.06 8.69
N ILE A 12 -14.82 -18.07 9.00
CA ILE A 12 -14.99 -18.93 10.17
C ILE A 12 -14.77 -18.14 11.46
N LEU A 13 -13.74 -17.28 11.52
CA LEU A 13 -13.50 -16.39 12.65
C LEU A 13 -14.62 -15.35 12.82
N LYS A 14 -15.25 -14.91 11.73
CA LYS A 14 -16.38 -13.97 11.75
C LYS A 14 -17.62 -14.54 12.42
N GLU A 15 -17.89 -15.84 12.24
CA GLU A 15 -19.06 -16.54 12.80
C GLU A 15 -18.82 -17.14 14.20
N TRP A 16 -17.57 -17.29 14.63
CA TRP A 16 -17.23 -17.80 15.96
C TRP A 16 -17.44 -16.77 17.08
N LYS A 17 -18.68 -16.68 17.57
CA LYS A 17 -19.10 -15.92 18.77
C LYS A 17 -18.14 -16.02 19.98
N PRO A 18 -17.64 -17.20 20.40
CA PRO A 18 -16.77 -17.28 21.58
C PRO A 18 -15.41 -16.59 21.38
N VAL A 19 -14.92 -16.47 20.15
CA VAL A 19 -13.68 -15.74 19.85
C VAL A 19 -13.92 -14.24 19.91
N LYS A 20 -15.05 -13.76 19.37
CA LYS A 20 -15.46 -12.36 19.50
C LYS A 20 -15.60 -11.93 20.96
N ASP A 21 -16.26 -12.74 21.78
CA ASP A 21 -16.46 -12.40 23.20
C ASP A 21 -15.15 -12.43 24.00
N LYS A 22 -14.24 -13.37 23.71
CA LYS A 22 -12.92 -13.43 24.37
C LYS A 22 -12.00 -12.29 23.93
N ILE A 23 -12.02 -11.92 22.65
CA ILE A 23 -11.25 -10.78 22.15
C ILE A 23 -11.83 -9.49 22.74
N LYS A 24 -13.15 -9.28 22.70
CA LYS A 24 -13.81 -8.09 23.27
C LYS A 24 -13.59 -7.95 24.78
N ALA A 25 -13.52 -9.07 25.51
CA ALA A 25 -13.16 -9.08 26.93
C ALA A 25 -11.67 -8.72 27.18
N LEU A 26 -10.77 -9.06 26.25
CA LEU A 26 -9.36 -8.70 26.31
C LEU A 26 -9.14 -7.23 25.91
N THR A 27 -9.95 -6.68 24.99
CA THR A 27 -9.90 -5.29 24.52
C THR A 27 -10.53 -4.27 25.49
N GLY A 28 -10.94 -4.70 26.69
CA GLY A 28 -11.61 -3.83 27.68
C GLY A 28 -10.69 -2.93 28.51
N ALA A 29 -9.37 -3.12 28.43
CA ALA A 29 -8.38 -2.36 29.19
C ALA A 29 -7.45 -1.62 28.23
N TYR A 30 -7.47 -0.28 28.25
CA TYR A 30 -6.78 0.69 27.37
C TYR A 30 -5.31 0.41 26.93
N HIS A 31 -4.62 -0.56 27.53
CA HIS A 31 -3.25 -0.99 27.22
C HIS A 31 -3.14 -2.38 26.55
N LEU A 32 -4.18 -3.22 26.61
CA LEU A 32 -4.19 -4.54 25.98
C LEU A 32 -4.48 -4.45 24.47
N ASP A 33 -5.20 -3.43 24.03
CA ASP A 33 -5.71 -3.29 22.66
C ASP A 33 -4.58 -3.21 21.63
N VAL A 34 -3.59 -2.35 21.86
CA VAL A 34 -2.43 -2.19 20.96
C VAL A 34 -1.59 -3.47 20.91
N ARG A 35 -1.36 -4.12 22.06
CA ARG A 35 -0.57 -5.35 22.14
C ARG A 35 -1.24 -6.48 21.38
N LEU A 36 -2.56 -6.61 21.54
CA LEU A 36 -3.36 -7.60 20.83
C LEU A 36 -3.37 -7.32 19.33
N CYS A 37 -3.51 -6.05 18.92
CA CYS A 37 -3.46 -5.68 17.51
C CYS A 37 -2.11 -5.98 16.87
N ILE A 38 -1.01 -5.64 17.55
CA ILE A 38 0.34 -5.98 17.09
C ILE A 38 0.51 -7.51 17.00
N ALA A 39 0.06 -8.25 18.02
CA ALA A 39 0.11 -9.71 18.01
C ALA A 39 -0.73 -10.31 16.87
N LEU A 40 -1.90 -9.73 16.55
CA LEU A 40 -2.72 -10.13 15.42
C LEU A 40 -2.04 -9.82 14.09
N ILE A 41 -1.46 -8.62 13.93
CA ILE A 41 -0.73 -8.22 12.72
C ILE A 41 0.42 -9.19 12.45
N PHE A 42 1.28 -9.45 13.45
CA PHE A 42 2.38 -10.39 13.30
C PHE A 42 1.92 -11.84 13.14
N GLY A 43 0.87 -12.25 13.86
CA GLY A 43 0.29 -13.59 13.75
C GLY A 43 -0.24 -13.87 12.36
N PHE A 44 -1.03 -12.96 11.78
CA PHE A 44 -1.53 -13.09 10.42
C PHE A 44 -0.44 -12.92 9.37
N ALA A 45 0.54 -12.04 9.59
CA ALA A 45 1.71 -11.93 8.70
C ALA A 45 2.49 -13.25 8.64
N ALA A 46 2.76 -13.86 9.79
CA ALA A 46 3.43 -15.17 9.86
C ALA A 46 2.59 -16.27 9.20
N LEU A 47 1.28 -16.33 9.47
CA LEU A 47 0.38 -17.29 8.82
C LEU A 47 0.34 -17.10 7.29
N ALA A 48 0.35 -15.86 6.80
CA ALA A 48 0.45 -15.59 5.38
C ALA A 48 1.74 -16.17 4.80
N GLU A 49 2.88 -15.94 5.46
CA GLU A 49 4.18 -16.44 5.02
C GLU A 49 4.25 -17.98 5.03
N PHE A 50 3.71 -18.63 6.07
CA PHE A 50 3.58 -20.09 6.13
C PHE A 50 2.72 -20.67 5.00
N THR A 51 1.72 -19.94 4.53
CA THR A 51 0.85 -20.38 3.43
C THR A 51 1.38 -19.99 2.05
N GLY A 52 2.59 -19.41 1.97
CA GLY A 52 3.22 -18.95 0.73
C GLY A 52 2.64 -17.64 0.19
N ILE A 53 1.90 -16.89 1.01
CA ILE A 53 1.39 -15.55 0.71
C ILE A 53 2.35 -14.51 1.29
N HIS A 54 2.42 -13.32 0.67
CA HIS A 54 3.21 -12.23 1.22
C HIS A 54 2.65 -11.73 2.56
N ALA A 55 3.54 -11.54 3.53
CA ALA A 55 3.23 -11.04 4.87
C ALA A 55 2.37 -9.76 4.89
N ILE A 56 2.53 -8.88 3.89
CA ILE A 56 1.75 -7.64 3.73
C ILE A 56 0.24 -7.92 3.65
N ILE A 57 -0.16 -8.99 2.96
CA ILE A 57 -1.57 -9.38 2.82
C ILE A 57 -2.12 -9.88 4.16
N GLY A 58 -1.31 -10.64 4.92
CA GLY A 58 -1.65 -11.07 6.28
C GLY A 58 -1.84 -9.90 7.23
N ALA A 59 -0.90 -8.96 7.25
CA ALA A 59 -1.00 -7.74 8.06
C ALA A 59 -2.23 -6.89 7.70
N PHE A 60 -2.57 -6.79 6.41
CA PHE A 60 -3.78 -6.10 5.95
C PHE A 60 -5.06 -6.80 6.44
N ALA A 61 -5.12 -8.13 6.35
CA ALA A 61 -6.25 -8.91 6.85
C ALA A 61 -6.45 -8.74 8.37
N ALA A 62 -5.37 -8.74 9.15
CA ALA A 62 -5.45 -8.43 10.58
C ALA A 62 -6.03 -7.04 10.84
N GLY A 63 -5.62 -6.02 10.07
CA GLY A 63 -6.17 -4.67 10.17
C GLY A 63 -7.68 -4.61 9.90
N LEU A 64 -8.18 -5.37 8.90
CA LEU A 64 -9.61 -5.47 8.62
C LEU A 64 -10.38 -6.10 9.79
N ILE A 65 -9.84 -7.17 10.39
CA ILE A 65 -10.46 -7.83 11.55
C ILE A 65 -10.51 -6.86 12.75
N VAL A 66 -9.41 -6.16 13.03
CA VAL A 66 -9.35 -5.16 14.12
C VAL A 66 -10.38 -4.05 13.90
N SER A 67 -10.50 -3.54 12.67
CA SER A 67 -11.48 -2.51 12.32
C SER A 67 -12.94 -2.95 12.50
N GLU A 68 -13.23 -4.25 12.47
CA GLU A 68 -14.57 -4.81 12.66
C GLU A 68 -14.89 -5.13 14.14
N LEU A 69 -13.86 -5.25 14.98
CA LEU A 69 -13.98 -5.64 16.39
C LEU A 69 -14.03 -4.44 17.36
N GLU A 70 -13.39 -3.31 17.00
CA GLU A 70 -13.42 -2.11 17.82
C GLU A 70 -14.50 -1.11 17.38
N GLU A 71 -15.34 -0.68 18.32
CA GLU A 71 -16.28 0.43 18.12
C GLU A 71 -15.59 1.82 18.17
N LYS A 72 -14.38 1.91 18.75
CA LYS A 72 -13.61 3.17 18.91
C LYS A 72 -12.25 3.10 18.23
N VAL A 73 -12.25 2.79 16.94
CA VAL A 73 -11.05 2.62 16.11
C VAL A 73 -10.12 3.83 16.12
N GLU A 74 -10.62 5.06 16.26
CA GLU A 74 -9.81 6.29 16.13
C GLU A 74 -8.64 6.36 17.14
N GLY A 75 -8.89 6.07 18.41
CA GLY A 75 -7.86 6.15 19.46
C GLY A 75 -6.82 5.02 19.38
N LEU A 76 -7.22 3.83 18.91
CA LEU A 76 -6.30 2.74 18.63
C LEU A 76 -5.47 3.05 17.38
N LEU A 77 -6.12 3.52 16.32
CA LEU A 77 -5.48 3.86 15.05
C LEU A 77 -4.38 4.89 15.26
N GLU A 78 -4.64 5.95 16.02
CA GLU A 78 -3.62 6.97 16.30
C GLU A 78 -2.38 6.38 17.00
N LYS A 79 -2.57 5.47 17.97
CA LYS A 79 -1.46 4.76 18.64
C LYS A 79 -0.68 3.87 17.67
N LEU A 80 -1.39 3.10 16.83
CA LEU A 80 -0.76 2.23 15.83
C LEU A 80 -0.02 3.03 14.76
N LEU A 81 -0.58 4.14 14.31
CA LEU A 81 0.08 5.09 13.41
C LEU A 81 1.30 5.72 14.08
N GLY A 82 1.25 6.00 15.38
CA GLY A 82 2.40 6.44 16.17
C GLY A 82 3.57 5.46 16.10
N PHE A 83 3.32 4.15 16.26
CA PHE A 83 4.34 3.12 16.07
C PHE A 83 4.79 3.00 14.60
N GLY A 84 3.85 3.05 13.67
CA GLY A 84 4.13 2.98 12.23
C GLY A 84 5.05 4.10 11.77
N TYR A 85 4.63 5.35 11.94
CA TYR A 85 5.38 6.54 11.53
C TYR A 85 6.61 6.82 12.41
N GLY A 86 6.56 6.46 13.70
CA GLY A 86 7.66 6.71 14.63
C GLY A 86 8.82 5.71 14.52
N PHE A 87 8.56 4.47 14.11
CA PHE A 87 9.58 3.40 14.14
C PHE A 87 9.65 2.59 12.85
N PHE A 88 8.56 1.92 12.46
CA PHE A 88 8.60 0.95 11.37
C PHE A 88 8.87 1.58 10.00
N ILE A 89 8.18 2.68 9.68
CA ILE A 89 8.31 3.36 8.40
C ILE A 89 9.71 3.96 8.23
N PRO A 90 10.28 4.72 9.19
CA PRO A 90 11.65 5.21 9.10
C PRO A 90 12.67 4.08 8.91
N ILE A 91 12.60 3.01 9.70
CA ILE A 91 13.55 1.88 9.60
C ILE A 91 13.45 1.21 8.23
N PHE A 92 12.24 1.01 7.71
CA PHE A 92 12.02 0.46 6.37
C PHE A 92 12.73 1.31 5.31
N PHE A 93 12.53 2.63 5.32
CA PHE A 93 13.17 3.50 4.33
C PHE A 93 14.69 3.63 4.51
N ILE A 94 15.20 3.57 5.74
CA ILE A 94 16.65 3.51 6.00
C ILE A 94 17.23 2.22 5.42
N ALA A 95 16.61 1.06 5.68
CA ALA A 95 17.08 -0.23 5.19
C ALA A 95 17.10 -0.29 3.65
N VAL A 96 16.02 0.18 3.01
CA VAL A 96 15.93 0.27 1.54
C VAL A 96 16.96 1.26 0.99
N GLY A 97 17.12 2.41 1.65
CA GLY A 97 18.08 3.43 1.25
C GLY A 97 19.53 2.94 1.30
N ILE A 98 19.93 2.23 2.36
CA ILE A 98 21.29 1.67 2.50
C ILE A 98 21.60 0.65 1.40
N ARG A 99 20.61 -0.14 0.99
CA ARG A 99 20.77 -1.12 -0.09
C ARG A 99 20.79 -0.48 -1.47
N THR A 100 20.20 0.69 -1.64
CA THR A 100 20.10 1.34 -2.96
C THR A 100 21.44 1.95 -3.35
N ASP A 101 22.03 1.48 -4.45
CA ASP A 101 23.28 2.05 -4.99
C ASP A 101 22.97 2.99 -6.15
N LEU A 102 23.00 4.29 -5.86
CA LEU A 102 22.75 5.34 -6.85
C LEU A 102 23.83 5.40 -7.94
N ARG A 103 25.05 4.91 -7.68
CA ARG A 103 26.13 4.91 -8.67
C ARG A 103 25.83 3.94 -9.81
N LEU A 104 25.16 2.83 -9.52
CA LEU A 104 24.73 1.88 -10.55
C LEU A 104 23.69 2.49 -11.49
N VAL A 105 22.85 3.41 -10.99
CA VAL A 105 21.79 4.03 -11.80
C VAL A 105 22.29 5.26 -12.57
N PHE A 106 23.02 6.16 -11.90
CA PHE A 106 23.48 7.42 -12.48
C PHE A 106 24.86 7.34 -13.14
N GLY A 107 25.62 6.26 -12.91
CA GLY A 107 26.96 6.08 -13.46
C GLY A 107 27.00 5.67 -14.94
N ASN A 108 25.87 5.27 -15.51
CA ASN A 108 25.76 4.88 -16.92
C ASN A 108 24.44 5.40 -17.51
N ILE A 109 24.46 5.85 -18.77
CA ILE A 109 23.28 6.29 -19.53
C ILE A 109 22.20 5.20 -19.57
N ARG A 110 22.58 3.92 -19.61
CA ARG A 110 21.66 2.79 -19.67
C ARG A 110 20.73 2.73 -18.45
N GLY A 111 21.23 2.99 -17.25
CA GLY A 111 20.41 2.98 -16.03
C GLY A 111 19.33 4.06 -16.05
N LEU A 112 19.69 5.25 -16.54
CA LEU A 112 18.77 6.36 -16.76
C LEU A 112 17.72 6.07 -17.83
N GLU A 113 18.11 5.42 -18.94
CA GLU A 113 17.19 5.01 -19.99
C GLU A 113 16.15 4.01 -19.48
N ILE A 114 16.57 3.00 -18.73
CA ILE A 114 15.66 2.01 -18.13
C ILE A 114 14.71 2.68 -17.13
N LEU A 115 15.24 3.54 -16.25
CA LEU A 115 14.41 4.29 -15.29
C LEU A 115 13.37 5.16 -16.02
N GLY A 116 13.79 5.89 -17.05
CA GLY A 116 12.90 6.72 -17.86
C GLY A 116 11.82 5.90 -18.58
N ALA A 117 12.21 4.77 -19.17
CA ALA A 117 11.28 3.86 -19.84
C ALA A 117 10.25 3.27 -18.85
N LEU A 118 10.68 2.85 -17.66
CA LEU A 118 9.79 2.33 -16.63
C LEU A 118 8.83 3.40 -16.09
N LEU A 119 9.30 4.63 -15.89
CA LEU A 119 8.45 5.75 -15.50
C LEU A 119 7.40 6.02 -16.58
N LEU A 120 7.82 6.15 -17.84
CA LEU A 120 6.90 6.36 -18.96
C LEU A 120 5.88 5.23 -19.07
N ALA A 121 6.31 3.97 -19.03
CA ALA A 121 5.43 2.82 -19.09
C ALA A 121 4.45 2.78 -17.91
N GLY A 122 4.93 3.02 -16.69
CA GLY A 122 4.14 2.99 -15.46
C GLY A 122 3.08 4.09 -15.41
N PHE A 123 3.44 5.31 -15.79
CA PHE A 123 2.51 6.43 -15.87
C PHE A 123 1.52 6.26 -17.01
N THR A 124 1.98 5.95 -18.22
CA THR A 124 1.09 5.83 -19.40
C THR A 124 0.06 4.72 -19.21
N GLY A 125 0.46 3.53 -18.73
CA GLY A 125 -0.46 2.42 -18.52
C GLY A 125 -1.57 2.75 -17.51
N LYS A 126 -1.24 3.45 -16.43
CA LYS A 126 -2.22 3.82 -15.40
C LYS A 126 -3.07 5.01 -15.80
N ILE A 127 -2.47 6.04 -16.37
CA ILE A 127 -3.20 7.21 -16.86
C ILE A 127 -4.19 6.77 -17.94
N ALA A 128 -3.77 5.97 -18.92
CA ALA A 128 -4.65 5.55 -20.02
C ALA A 128 -5.88 4.79 -19.50
N GLY A 129 -5.68 3.81 -18.61
CA GLY A 129 -6.78 3.03 -18.03
C GLY A 129 -7.72 3.88 -17.18
N THR A 130 -7.18 4.67 -16.26
CA THR A 130 -7.99 5.52 -15.38
C THR A 130 -8.72 6.61 -16.17
N TYR A 131 -8.04 7.27 -17.11
CA TYR A 131 -8.61 8.33 -17.94
C TYR A 131 -9.78 7.80 -18.77
N PHE A 132 -9.65 6.62 -19.38
CA PHE A 132 -10.74 6.05 -20.17
C PHE A 132 -11.98 5.79 -19.31
N ILE A 133 -11.82 5.12 -18.17
CA ILE A 133 -12.93 4.80 -17.27
C ILE A 133 -13.57 6.07 -16.72
N SER A 134 -12.79 7.01 -16.19
CA SER A 134 -13.32 8.24 -15.60
C SER A 134 -14.06 9.12 -16.63
N ARG A 135 -13.62 9.12 -17.89
CA ARG A 135 -14.32 9.83 -18.97
C ARG A 135 -15.67 9.20 -19.29
N VAL A 136 -15.77 7.87 -19.30
CA VAL A 136 -17.05 7.17 -19.47
C VAL A 136 -17.97 7.39 -18.27
N SER A 137 -17.41 7.51 -17.06
CA SER A 137 -18.15 7.86 -15.84
C SER A 137 -18.56 9.35 -15.73
N GLY A 138 -18.31 10.17 -16.76
CA GLY A 138 -18.78 11.56 -16.82
C GLY A 138 -17.83 12.63 -16.26
N PHE A 139 -16.65 12.27 -15.75
CA PHE A 139 -15.67 13.25 -15.25
C PHE A 139 -15.05 14.07 -16.37
N SER A 140 -14.69 15.33 -16.11
CA SER A 140 -14.01 16.17 -17.11
C SER A 140 -12.63 15.63 -17.49
N LYS A 141 -12.05 16.11 -18.60
CA LYS A 141 -10.70 15.71 -19.04
C LYS A 141 -9.63 16.00 -17.98
N SER A 142 -9.75 17.14 -17.31
CA SER A 142 -8.81 17.60 -16.27
C SER A 142 -8.89 16.73 -15.02
N GLU A 143 -10.10 16.43 -14.55
CA GLU A 143 -10.33 15.51 -13.42
C GLU A 143 -9.84 14.09 -13.76
N SER A 144 -10.16 13.61 -14.95
CA SER A 144 -9.75 12.28 -15.43
C SER A 144 -8.23 12.12 -15.47
N LEU A 145 -7.52 13.13 -15.98
CA LEU A 145 -6.06 13.10 -16.08
C LEU A 145 -5.42 13.20 -14.69
N SER A 146 -5.96 14.04 -13.82
CA SER A 146 -5.51 14.17 -12.44
C SER A 146 -5.68 12.87 -11.63
N MET A 147 -6.81 12.18 -11.80
CA MET A 147 -7.04 10.86 -11.22
C MET A 147 -6.00 9.84 -11.71
N GLY A 148 -5.69 9.84 -13.01
CA GLY A 148 -4.65 8.98 -13.58
C GLY A 148 -3.26 9.22 -12.97
N PHE A 149 -2.88 10.48 -12.79
CA PHE A 149 -1.63 10.83 -12.11
C PHE A 149 -1.63 10.44 -10.62
N ALA A 150 -2.73 10.70 -9.90
CA ALA A 150 -2.86 10.33 -8.49
C ALA A 150 -2.77 8.81 -8.29
N MET A 151 -3.42 8.04 -9.15
CA MET A 151 -3.38 6.57 -9.14
C MET A 151 -2.01 5.99 -9.47
N SER A 152 -1.09 6.79 -10.04
CA SER A 152 0.25 6.32 -10.40
C SER A 152 1.23 6.30 -9.21
N ALA A 153 0.90 6.94 -8.08
CA ALA A 153 1.75 6.97 -6.89
C ALA A 153 1.85 5.57 -6.25
N ARG A 154 3.01 4.92 -6.38
CA ARG A 154 3.28 3.60 -5.75
C ARG A 154 4.66 3.57 -5.14
N LEU A 155 4.75 3.08 -3.91
CA LEU A 155 6.02 3.02 -3.20
C LEU A 155 6.27 1.64 -2.61
N SER A 156 5.50 1.30 -1.57
CA SER A 156 5.71 0.10 -0.75
C SER A 156 5.74 -1.20 -1.56
N LEU A 157 4.76 -1.41 -2.44
CA LEU A 157 4.65 -2.66 -3.21
C LEU A 157 5.79 -2.85 -4.22
N ILE A 158 6.25 -1.77 -4.86
CA ILE A 158 7.36 -1.85 -5.82
C ILE A 158 8.64 -2.22 -5.09
N ILE A 159 8.91 -1.56 -3.96
CA ILE A 159 10.10 -1.83 -3.14
C ILE A 159 10.05 -3.25 -2.58
N ALA A 160 8.90 -3.70 -2.07
CA ALA A 160 8.75 -5.07 -1.55
C ALA A 160 8.98 -6.13 -2.64
N ALA A 161 8.45 -5.92 -3.85
CA ALA A 161 8.67 -6.82 -4.98
C ALA A 161 10.14 -6.80 -5.45
N ALA A 162 10.79 -5.64 -5.45
CA ALA A 162 12.20 -5.51 -5.79
C ALA A 162 13.09 -6.26 -4.78
N GLU A 163 12.82 -6.10 -3.48
CA GLU A 163 13.53 -6.80 -2.41
C GLU A 163 13.38 -8.32 -2.52
N LEU A 164 12.16 -8.80 -2.78
CA LEU A 164 11.94 -10.22 -3.01
C LEU A 164 12.65 -10.71 -4.27
N GLY A 165 12.59 -9.95 -5.36
CA GLY A 165 13.28 -10.29 -6.60
C GLY A 165 14.79 -10.39 -6.41
N LEU A 166 15.38 -9.46 -5.66
CA LEU A 166 16.82 -9.43 -5.39
C LEU A 166 17.24 -10.61 -4.51
N THR A 167 16.50 -10.86 -3.42
CA THR A 167 16.78 -11.99 -2.51
C THR A 167 16.55 -13.35 -3.16
N ALA A 168 15.60 -13.46 -4.09
CA ALA A 168 15.37 -14.65 -4.91
C ALA A 168 16.37 -14.80 -6.06
N GLY A 169 17.27 -13.84 -6.28
CA GLY A 169 18.24 -13.84 -7.38
C GLY A 169 17.62 -13.64 -8.78
N LEU A 170 16.40 -13.11 -8.85
CA LEU A 170 15.68 -12.84 -10.11
C LEU A 170 16.07 -11.50 -10.73
N ILE A 171 16.51 -10.55 -9.92
CA ILE A 171 17.03 -9.25 -10.36
C ILE A 171 18.38 -8.99 -9.69
N ASP A 172 19.21 -8.19 -10.34
CA ASP A 172 20.48 -7.74 -9.80
C ASP A 172 20.34 -6.43 -9.01
N GLN A 173 21.46 -5.98 -8.44
CA GLN A 173 21.54 -4.77 -7.63
C GLN A 173 21.22 -3.50 -8.43
N GLU A 174 21.51 -3.49 -9.74
CA GLU A 174 21.23 -2.36 -10.63
C GLU A 174 19.72 -2.20 -10.81
N ILE A 175 19.03 -3.27 -11.21
CA ILE A 175 17.57 -3.28 -11.39
C ILE A 175 16.85 -3.02 -10.07
N TYR A 176 17.33 -3.57 -8.95
CA TYR A 176 16.80 -3.24 -7.62
C TYR A 176 16.84 -1.73 -7.37
N SER A 177 18.00 -1.10 -7.57
CA SER A 177 18.19 0.33 -7.32
C SER A 177 17.34 1.19 -8.26
N ILE A 178 17.19 0.78 -9.53
CA ILE A 178 16.30 1.42 -10.49
C ILE A 178 14.83 1.33 -10.05
N LEU A 179 14.37 0.17 -9.57
CA LEU A 179 12.99 0.00 -9.10
C LEU A 179 12.69 0.81 -7.84
N VAL A 180 13.65 0.93 -6.92
CA VAL A 180 13.50 1.81 -5.75
C VAL A 180 13.38 3.27 -6.18
N LEU A 181 14.24 3.73 -7.09
CA LEU A 181 14.17 5.09 -7.64
C LEU A 181 12.88 5.34 -8.41
N LEU A 182 12.42 4.39 -9.21
CA LEU A 182 11.12 4.43 -9.88
C LEU A 182 9.99 4.65 -8.87
N ALA A 183 9.99 3.90 -7.77
CA ALA A 183 8.98 3.99 -6.73
C ALA A 183 8.96 5.39 -6.09
N ILE A 184 10.13 5.88 -5.68
CA ILE A 184 10.29 7.22 -5.08
C ILE A 184 9.88 8.31 -6.07
N ALA A 185 10.39 8.27 -7.30
CA ALA A 185 10.09 9.24 -8.33
C ALA A 185 8.58 9.26 -8.65
N SER A 186 7.93 8.09 -8.72
CA SER A 186 6.49 8.03 -8.98
C SER A 186 5.67 8.75 -7.91
N VAL A 187 6.00 8.57 -6.62
CA VAL A 187 5.27 9.21 -5.52
C VAL A 187 5.55 10.71 -5.42
N LEU A 188 6.74 11.17 -5.78
CA LEU A 188 7.05 12.60 -5.80
C LEU A 188 6.39 13.32 -6.99
N LEU A 189 6.39 12.69 -8.16
CA LEU A 189 5.85 13.26 -9.39
C LEU A 189 4.32 13.23 -9.42
N SER A 190 3.70 12.13 -9.01
CA SER A 190 2.24 11.93 -9.09
C SER A 190 1.38 13.05 -8.51
N PRO A 191 1.54 13.48 -7.24
CA PRO A 191 0.69 14.54 -6.67
C PRO A 191 0.94 15.89 -7.34
N THR A 192 2.18 16.18 -7.75
CA THR A 192 2.55 17.41 -8.44
C THR A 192 1.89 17.49 -9.82
N LEU A 193 2.00 16.41 -10.60
CA LEU A 193 1.37 16.29 -11.92
C LEU A 193 -0.16 16.24 -11.80
N SER A 194 -0.69 15.59 -10.78
CA SER A 194 -2.13 15.52 -10.51
C SER A 194 -2.72 16.89 -10.22
N LYS A 195 -2.05 17.71 -9.38
CA LYS A 195 -2.43 19.10 -9.13
C LYS A 195 -2.33 19.96 -10.39
N LEU A 196 -1.26 19.80 -11.16
CA LEU A 196 -1.09 20.55 -12.42
C LEU A 196 -2.20 20.22 -13.44
N ALA A 197 -2.61 18.95 -13.52
CA ALA A 197 -3.67 18.49 -14.40
C ALA A 197 -5.07 19.03 -14.01
N LEU A 198 -5.36 19.16 -12.70
CA LEU A 198 -6.58 19.81 -12.18
C LEU A 198 -6.58 21.33 -12.37
N GLY A 199 -5.40 21.95 -12.31
CA GLY A 199 -5.28 23.41 -12.22
C GLY A 199 -5.91 23.95 -10.93
N ARG A 200 -6.54 25.14 -10.98
CA ARG A 200 -7.28 25.75 -9.85
C ARG A 200 -8.71 25.23 -9.68
N LYS A 201 -9.14 24.24 -10.45
CA LYS A 201 -10.52 23.73 -10.38
C LYS A 201 -10.61 22.68 -9.29
N VAL A 202 -11.38 22.97 -8.25
CA VAL A 202 -11.74 21.97 -7.23
C VAL A 202 -12.68 20.97 -7.90
N PRO A 203 -12.42 19.65 -7.80
CA PRO A 203 -13.29 18.64 -8.39
C PRO A 203 -14.71 18.82 -7.82
N LYS A 204 -15.70 18.81 -8.71
CA LYS A 204 -17.10 18.83 -8.26
C LYS A 204 -17.40 17.46 -7.67
N ILE A 205 -17.52 17.39 -6.35
CA ILE A 205 -18.02 16.20 -5.66
C ILE A 205 -19.47 16.02 -6.14
N PRO A 206 -19.84 14.87 -6.73
CA PRO A 206 -21.24 14.60 -7.04
C PRO A 206 -22.08 14.77 -5.77
N GLU A 207 -23.18 15.51 -5.85
CA GLU A 207 -24.18 15.52 -4.77
C GLU A 207 -24.52 14.06 -4.44
N GLU A 208 -24.51 13.71 -3.15
CA GLU A 208 -24.81 12.37 -2.67
C GLU A 208 -26.02 11.81 -3.42
N ILE A 209 -25.83 10.67 -4.09
CA ILE A 209 -26.95 9.91 -4.64
C ILE A 209 -27.83 9.59 -3.43
N PRO A 210 -29.12 9.98 -3.41
CA PRO A 210 -30.01 9.61 -2.34
C PRO A 210 -29.97 8.08 -2.24
N ILE A 211 -29.50 7.58 -1.10
CA ILE A 211 -29.52 6.15 -0.82
C ILE A 211 -31.01 5.78 -0.74
N PRO A 212 -31.53 4.91 -1.61
CA PRO A 212 -32.93 4.48 -1.54
C PRO A 212 -33.21 3.69 -0.25
#